data_AF-A0A4Y9ZIV7-F1
#
_entry.id   AF-A0A4Y9ZIV7-F1
#
_cell.length_a   1.000
_cell.length_b   1.000
_cell.length_c   1.000
_cell.angle_alpha   90.00
_cell.angle_beta   90.00
_cell.angle_gamma   90.00
#
_symmetry.space_group_name_H-M   'P 1'
#
loop_
_entity.id
_entity.type
_entity.pdbx_description
1 polymer ?
#
loop_
_entity_poly.entity_id
_entity_poly.type
_entity_poly.pdbx_seq_one_letter_code
_entity_poly.pdbx_strand_id
1 'polypeptide(L)'
;MPHDLVAKSDPVVHTYPPVSRSSQKAIDAADISQIFEHGFLFVGDAPLPILLPSNYTAWEDALTRAKALPVKLNDSSRAAEAWRQSVREMPVLSISLLKNDLRLLNLARGVLTFLQHFYIHSLPDARKPPHAVIPASLAVPLLAVSRAVDLPPVMTFADCNFYNFRLGDAKGPEHEKEILVQHTFSQTADEMQFYLSGLLIEREGVRSVRVMSDLVQHFAKDGGARFRRTSYRSCER
;
A
#
# COMPACT_ATOMS: atom_id res chain seq x y z
N MET A 1 45.54 -18.45 -27.18
CA MET A 1 44.16 -18.31 -26.68
C MET A 1 43.48 -17.25 -27.53
N PRO A 2 42.65 -17.60 -28.53
CA PRO A 2 42.02 -16.61 -29.40
C PRO A 2 40.75 -16.03 -28.73
N HIS A 3 40.63 -14.70 -28.80
CA HIS A 3 39.52 -13.89 -28.27
C HIS A 3 38.47 -13.62 -29.35
N ASP A 4 37.77 -14.66 -29.84
CA ASP A 4 36.71 -14.50 -30.85
C ASP A 4 35.41 -15.14 -30.41
N LEU A 5 34.66 -14.45 -29.54
CA LEU A 5 33.23 -14.71 -29.27
C LEU A 5 32.49 -13.36 -29.19
N VAL A 6 32.43 -12.65 -30.31
CA VAL A 6 31.41 -11.60 -30.50
C VAL A 6 30.25 -12.25 -31.25
N ALA A 7 29.26 -12.72 -30.50
CA ALA A 7 27.97 -13.09 -31.07
C ALA A 7 27.33 -11.82 -31.65
N LYS A 8 27.11 -11.79 -32.96
CA LYS A 8 26.24 -10.78 -33.60
C LYS A 8 24.82 -11.04 -33.10
N SER A 9 24.37 -10.31 -32.08
CA SER A 9 22.96 -10.27 -31.73
C SER A 9 22.28 -9.24 -32.63
N ASP A 10 21.32 -9.70 -33.43
CA ASP A 10 20.40 -8.80 -34.13
C ASP A 10 19.64 -7.97 -33.09
N PRO A 11 19.35 -6.68 -33.36
CA PRO A 11 18.53 -5.88 -32.46
C PRO A 11 17.10 -6.44 -32.49
N VAL A 12 16.74 -7.20 -31.46
CA VAL A 12 15.35 -7.60 -31.22
C VAL A 12 14.57 -6.35 -30.84
N VAL A 13 13.96 -5.71 -31.86
CA VAL A 13 12.94 -4.68 -31.63
C VAL A 13 11.71 -5.40 -31.13
N HIS A 14 11.48 -5.37 -29.82
CA HIS A 14 10.19 -5.78 -29.24
C HIS A 14 9.11 -4.85 -29.77
N THR A 15 8.43 -5.29 -30.82
CA THR A 15 7.21 -4.64 -31.29
C THR A 15 6.07 -5.11 -30.39
N TYR A 16 5.60 -4.22 -29.53
CA TYR A 16 4.37 -4.49 -28.78
C TYR A 16 3.20 -4.49 -29.77
N PRO A 17 2.32 -5.51 -29.75
CA PRO A 17 1.11 -5.46 -30.54
C PRO A 17 0.26 -4.25 -30.10
N PRO A 18 -0.49 -3.62 -31.03
CA PRO A 18 -1.34 -2.48 -30.70
C PRO A 18 -2.34 -2.87 -29.61
N VAL A 19 -2.45 -2.00 -28.60
CA VAL A 19 -3.34 -2.18 -27.45
C VAL A 19 -4.77 -2.38 -27.95
N SER A 20 -5.39 -3.50 -27.57
CA SER A 20 -6.74 -3.84 -28.01
C SER A 20 -7.76 -2.82 -27.48
N ARG A 21 -8.86 -2.59 -28.21
CA ARG A 21 -9.93 -1.66 -27.82
C ARG A 21 -10.58 -2.03 -26.47
N SER A 22 -10.53 -3.31 -26.09
CA SER A 22 -10.94 -3.80 -24.77
C SER A 22 -9.94 -3.47 -23.66
N SER A 23 -8.63 -3.53 -23.96
CA SER A 23 -7.57 -3.08 -23.05
C SER A 23 -7.61 -1.57 -22.85
N GLN A 24 -7.89 -0.80 -23.91
CA GLN A 24 -8.08 0.65 -23.82
C GLN A 24 -9.26 1.00 -22.91
N LYS A 25 -10.42 0.32 -23.06
CA LYS A 25 -11.55 0.48 -22.14
C LYS A 25 -11.24 0.11 -20.69
N ALA A 26 -10.36 -0.86 -20.44
CA ALA A 26 -9.96 -1.23 -19.09
C ALA A 26 -9.01 -0.19 -18.45
N ILE A 27 -8.13 0.40 -19.26
CA ILE A 27 -7.25 1.51 -18.86
C ILE A 27 -8.07 2.78 -18.63
N ASP A 28 -9.09 3.04 -19.45
CA ASP A 28 -10.01 4.16 -19.30
C ASP A 28 -10.99 3.97 -18.10
N ALA A 29 -11.21 2.72 -17.67
CA ALA A 29 -12.12 2.39 -16.56
C ALA A 29 -11.47 2.51 -15.18
N ALA A 30 -10.14 2.36 -15.08
CA ALA A 30 -9.40 2.72 -13.89
C ALA A 30 -8.91 4.15 -14.07
N ASP A 31 -9.56 5.11 -13.42
CA ASP A 31 -9.08 6.49 -13.41
C ASP A 31 -7.75 6.57 -12.63
N ILE A 32 -6.66 6.29 -13.33
CA ILE A 32 -5.29 6.32 -12.83
C ILE A 32 -4.69 7.73 -12.86
N SER A 33 -5.48 8.76 -13.22
CA SER A 33 -5.04 10.15 -13.27
C SER A 33 -4.45 10.60 -11.92
N GLN A 34 -5.04 10.14 -10.82
CA GLN A 34 -4.57 10.42 -9.46
C GLN A 34 -3.14 9.94 -9.20
N ILE A 35 -2.72 8.82 -9.81
CA ILE A 35 -1.35 8.30 -9.66
C ILE A 35 -0.34 9.25 -10.32
N PHE A 36 -0.71 9.86 -11.45
CA PHE A 36 0.16 10.84 -12.11
C PHE A 36 0.20 12.15 -11.34
N GLU A 37 -0.91 12.55 -10.72
CA GLU A 37 -0.97 13.81 -10.00
C GLU A 37 -0.36 13.72 -8.60
N HIS A 38 -0.56 12.62 -7.87
CA HIS A 38 -0.16 12.53 -6.46
C HIS A 38 0.68 11.28 -6.11
N GLY A 39 0.98 10.42 -7.08
CA GLY A 39 1.59 9.12 -6.80
C GLY A 39 0.65 8.16 -6.09
N PHE A 40 1.20 7.15 -5.44
CA PHE A 40 0.40 6.17 -4.69
C PHE A 40 0.05 6.63 -3.26
N LEU A 41 0.49 7.81 -2.80
CA LEU A 41 0.29 8.29 -1.41
C LEU A 41 -1.02 9.04 -1.16
N PHE A 42 -1.62 9.63 -2.20
CA PHE A 42 -2.83 10.43 -2.02
C PHE A 42 -3.96 9.87 -2.88
N VAL A 43 -5.11 9.71 -2.23
CA VAL A 43 -6.35 9.30 -2.87
C VAL A 43 -7.30 10.49 -2.84
N GLY A 44 -7.28 11.27 -3.92
CA GLY A 44 -8.08 12.50 -4.08
C GLY A 44 -7.53 13.75 -3.38
N ASP A 45 -8.32 14.82 -3.41
CA ASP A 45 -7.91 16.20 -3.03
C ASP A 45 -7.95 16.50 -1.53
N ALA A 46 -8.38 15.55 -0.70
CA ALA A 46 -8.63 15.79 0.71
C ALA A 46 -7.72 14.92 1.59
N PRO A 47 -7.25 15.45 2.74
CA PRO A 47 -6.23 14.81 3.56
C PRO A 47 -6.67 13.43 4.03
N LEU A 48 -5.71 12.51 4.16
CA LEU A 48 -5.99 11.18 4.67
C LEU A 48 -6.58 11.27 6.09
N PRO A 49 -7.69 10.57 6.36
CA PRO A 49 -8.23 10.50 7.71
C PRO A 49 -7.23 9.78 8.61
N ILE A 50 -7.10 10.27 9.85
CA ILE A 50 -6.22 9.69 10.87
C ILE A 50 -6.99 8.87 11.92
N LEU A 51 -8.32 8.93 11.90
CA LEU A 51 -9.18 8.24 12.85
C LEU A 51 -10.48 7.81 12.18
N LEU A 52 -10.95 6.62 12.52
CA LEU A 52 -12.27 6.14 12.09
C LEU A 52 -13.43 6.84 12.81
N PRO A 53 -14.64 6.86 12.22
CA PRO A 53 -15.84 7.37 12.88
C PRO A 53 -16.10 6.67 14.22
N SER A 54 -16.77 7.36 15.15
CA SER A 54 -17.02 6.88 16.52
C SER A 54 -17.70 5.50 16.62
N ASN A 55 -18.42 5.07 15.58
CA ASN A 55 -19.01 3.74 15.48
C ASN A 55 -17.98 2.59 15.44
N TYR A 56 -16.71 2.90 15.16
CA TYR A 56 -15.61 1.94 14.96
C TYR A 56 -14.53 2.01 16.05
N THR A 57 -14.80 2.71 17.17
CA THR A 57 -13.85 2.86 18.28
C THR A 57 -13.37 1.53 18.83
N ALA A 58 -14.19 0.48 18.80
CA ALA A 58 -13.80 -0.85 19.25
C ALA A 58 -12.53 -1.38 18.54
N TRP A 59 -12.35 -1.07 17.25
CA TRP A 59 -11.15 -1.44 16.49
C TRP A 59 -9.94 -0.61 16.93
N GLU A 60 -10.10 0.72 16.99
CA GLU A 60 -9.03 1.65 17.38
C GLU A 60 -8.54 1.40 18.81
N ASP A 61 -9.46 1.15 19.75
CA ASP A 61 -9.16 0.85 21.14
C ASP A 61 -8.45 -0.50 21.28
N ALA A 62 -8.89 -1.51 20.52
CA ALA A 62 -8.21 -2.80 20.48
C ALA A 62 -6.78 -2.68 19.96
N LEU A 63 -6.56 -1.88 18.91
CA LEU A 63 -5.24 -1.67 18.31
C LEU A 63 -4.33 -0.87 19.26
N THR A 64 -4.87 0.18 19.88
CA THR A 64 -4.17 0.98 20.89
C THR A 64 -3.72 0.11 22.06
N ARG A 65 -4.60 -0.76 22.58
CA ARG A 65 -4.23 -1.70 23.65
C ARG A 65 -3.20 -2.74 23.21
N ALA A 66 -3.23 -3.20 21.96
CA ALA A 66 -2.23 -4.13 21.44
C ALA A 66 -0.84 -3.50 21.44
N LYS A 67 -0.75 -2.24 20.98
CA LYS A 67 0.47 -1.43 20.98
C LYS A 67 0.96 -1.14 22.41
N ALA A 68 0.05 -0.80 23.33
CA ALA A 68 0.40 -0.47 24.71
C ALA A 68 0.87 -1.69 25.54
N LEU A 69 0.40 -2.89 25.20
CA LEU A 69 0.79 -4.14 25.86
C LEU A 69 2.10 -4.75 25.32
N PRO A 70 2.80 -4.03 24.43
CA PRO A 70 3.49 -4.57 23.24
C PRO A 70 3.41 -6.10 23.10
N VAL A 71 2.28 -6.58 22.57
CA VAL A 71 2.04 -8.02 22.46
C VAL A 71 3.13 -8.68 21.63
N LYS A 72 3.82 -9.66 22.22
CA LYS A 72 4.98 -10.32 21.59
C LYS A 72 4.54 -11.46 20.67
N LEU A 73 5.49 -11.93 19.87
CA LEU A 73 5.34 -13.20 19.16
C LEU A 73 5.14 -14.33 20.18
N ASN A 74 4.13 -15.17 19.94
CA ASN A 74 3.80 -16.34 20.76
C ASN A 74 3.57 -16.02 22.25
N ASP A 75 3.03 -14.84 22.53
CA ASP A 75 2.87 -14.32 23.89
C ASP A 75 1.82 -15.10 24.70
N SER A 76 2.33 -15.92 25.63
CA SER A 76 1.57 -16.74 26.58
C SER A 76 1.20 -16.01 27.87
N SER A 77 1.49 -14.71 27.99
CA SER A 77 1.12 -13.93 29.17
C SER A 77 -0.39 -13.82 29.33
N ARG A 78 -0.83 -13.71 30.59
CA ARG A 78 -2.25 -13.49 30.93
C ARG A 78 -2.80 -12.20 30.30
N ALA A 79 -1.98 -11.17 30.20
CA ALA A 79 -2.38 -9.89 29.63
C ALA A 79 -2.63 -10.02 28.12
N ALA A 80 -1.74 -10.69 27.38
CA ALA A 80 -1.92 -10.94 25.95
C ALA A 80 -3.16 -11.80 25.69
N GLU A 81 -3.42 -12.79 26.54
CA GLU A 81 -4.63 -13.59 26.45
C GLU A 81 -5.90 -12.79 26.75
N ALA A 82 -5.89 -11.91 27.75
CA ALA A 82 -7.01 -11.02 28.04
C ALA A 82 -7.29 -10.06 26.86
N TRP A 83 -6.25 -9.55 26.21
CA TRP A 83 -6.40 -8.76 25.00
C TRP A 83 -7.02 -9.59 23.85
N ARG A 84 -6.48 -10.78 23.56
CA ARG A 84 -7.05 -11.69 22.54
C ARG A 84 -8.51 -12.05 22.85
N GLN A 85 -8.85 -12.28 24.11
CA GLN A 85 -10.22 -12.55 24.52
C GLN A 85 -11.13 -11.36 24.21
N SER A 86 -10.70 -10.13 24.54
CA SER A 86 -11.48 -8.93 24.21
C SER A 86 -11.67 -8.75 22.70
N VAL A 87 -10.70 -9.16 21.87
CA VAL A 87 -10.84 -9.16 20.41
C VAL A 87 -11.87 -10.20 19.97
N ARG A 88 -11.89 -11.40 20.56
CA ARG A 88 -12.89 -12.44 20.27
C ARG A 88 -14.31 -12.03 20.64
N GLU A 89 -14.47 -11.28 21.73
CA GLU A 89 -15.77 -10.81 22.25
C GLU A 89 -16.28 -9.52 21.60
N MET A 90 -15.42 -8.84 20.84
CA MET A 90 -15.76 -7.59 20.16
C MET A 90 -16.94 -7.80 19.17
N PRO A 91 -17.90 -6.87 19.07
CA PRO A 91 -19.01 -6.99 18.13
C PRO A 91 -18.50 -7.02 16.68
N VAL A 92 -19.22 -7.75 15.83
CA VAL A 92 -19.01 -7.72 14.38
C VAL A 92 -19.59 -6.42 13.83
N LEU A 93 -18.73 -5.44 13.56
CA LEU A 93 -19.16 -4.13 13.04
C LEU A 93 -19.36 -4.15 11.52
N SER A 94 -20.41 -3.50 11.05
CA SER A 94 -20.68 -3.32 9.62
C SER A 94 -19.89 -2.17 9.03
N ILE A 95 -19.43 -2.32 7.79
CA ILE A 95 -18.69 -1.29 7.05
C ILE A 95 -19.59 -0.30 6.31
N SER A 96 -20.92 -0.38 6.47
CA SER A 96 -21.88 0.41 5.68
C SER A 96 -21.63 1.92 5.71
N LEU A 97 -21.16 2.47 6.84
CA LEU A 97 -20.87 3.90 6.99
C LEU A 97 -19.55 4.33 6.30
N LEU A 98 -18.70 3.37 5.90
CA LEU A 98 -17.40 3.61 5.28
C LEU A 98 -17.45 3.53 3.75
N LYS A 99 -18.46 2.86 3.18
CA LYS A 99 -18.50 2.45 1.76
C LYS A 99 -18.36 3.59 0.75
N ASN A 100 -18.69 4.82 1.14
CA ASN A 100 -18.68 5.98 0.25
C ASN A 100 -17.39 6.80 0.33
N ASP A 101 -16.43 6.42 1.19
CA ASP A 101 -15.13 7.08 1.28
C ASP A 101 -14.01 6.03 1.25
N LEU A 102 -13.32 5.96 0.11
CA LEU A 102 -12.22 5.04 -0.12
C LEU A 102 -11.09 5.22 0.92
N ARG A 103 -10.85 6.44 1.38
CA ARG A 103 -9.80 6.72 2.37
C ARG A 103 -10.18 6.14 3.74
N LEU A 104 -11.47 6.24 4.11
CA LEU A 104 -11.97 5.60 5.33
C LEU A 104 -11.96 4.06 5.22
N LEU A 105 -12.26 3.50 4.04
CA LEU A 105 -12.12 2.05 3.81
C LEU A 105 -10.66 1.61 3.96
N ASN A 106 -9.71 2.34 3.36
CA ASN A 106 -8.29 2.02 3.48
C ASN A 106 -7.77 2.17 4.91
N LEU A 107 -8.21 3.20 5.65
CA LEU A 107 -7.89 3.35 7.06
C LEU A 107 -8.43 2.17 7.89
N ALA A 108 -9.71 1.81 7.69
CA ALA A 108 -10.32 0.68 8.38
C ALA A 108 -9.61 -0.64 8.05
N ARG A 109 -9.21 -0.82 6.79
CA ARG A 109 -8.43 -1.96 6.35
C ARG A 109 -7.08 -2.01 7.07
N GLY A 110 -6.35 -0.90 7.13
CA GLY A 110 -5.09 -0.78 7.87
C GLY A 110 -5.26 -1.23 9.32
N VAL A 111 -6.21 -0.62 10.04
CA VAL A 111 -6.49 -0.98 11.45
C VAL A 111 -6.82 -2.47 11.62
N LEU A 112 -7.70 -3.02 10.78
CA LEU A 112 -8.13 -4.42 10.86
C LEU A 112 -7.00 -5.40 10.51
N THR A 113 -6.15 -5.08 9.53
CA THR A 113 -5.00 -5.93 9.16
C THR A 113 -3.93 -5.91 10.25
N PHE A 114 -3.63 -4.76 10.87
CA PHE A 114 -2.75 -4.69 12.04
C PHE A 114 -3.30 -5.52 13.20
N LEU A 115 -4.60 -5.39 13.52
CA LEU A 115 -5.25 -6.20 14.55
C LEU A 115 -5.17 -7.70 14.28
N GLN A 116 -5.44 -8.11 13.04
CA GLN A 116 -5.33 -9.51 12.60
C GLN A 116 -3.90 -10.04 12.81
N HIS A 117 -2.89 -9.24 12.47
CA HIS A 117 -1.47 -9.62 12.62
C HIS A 117 -1.05 -9.69 14.09
N PHE A 118 -1.43 -8.72 14.92
CA PHE A 118 -1.24 -8.80 16.38
C PHE A 118 -1.92 -10.05 16.95
N TYR A 119 -3.14 -10.36 16.51
CA TYR A 119 -3.89 -11.51 17.01
C TYR A 119 -3.20 -12.81 16.65
N ILE A 120 -2.90 -13.03 15.37
CA ILE A 120 -2.39 -14.31 14.88
C ILE A 120 -0.95 -14.58 15.36
N HIS A 121 -0.09 -13.55 15.36
CA HIS A 121 1.31 -13.70 15.72
C HIS A 121 1.52 -13.76 17.23
N SER A 122 0.56 -13.28 18.02
CA SER A 122 0.62 -13.42 19.48
C SER A 122 0.13 -14.77 20.01
N LEU A 123 -0.48 -15.63 19.17
CA LEU A 123 -0.99 -16.92 19.62
C LEU A 123 0.15 -17.79 20.21
N PRO A 124 0.01 -18.30 21.45
CA PRO A 124 1.03 -19.17 22.05
C PRO A 124 1.27 -20.40 21.20
N ASP A 125 2.51 -20.90 21.13
CA ASP A 125 2.85 -22.06 20.30
C ASP A 125 2.05 -23.32 20.68
N ALA A 126 1.81 -23.53 21.98
CA ALA A 126 0.95 -24.62 22.48
C ALA A 126 -0.51 -24.53 22.02
N ARG A 127 -0.93 -23.35 21.52
CA ARG A 127 -2.28 -23.05 21.03
C ARG A 127 -2.30 -22.66 19.56
N LYS A 128 -1.24 -22.95 18.79
CA LYS A 128 -1.30 -22.90 17.32
C LYS A 128 -1.84 -24.24 16.83
N PRO A 129 -3.16 -24.38 16.58
CA PRO A 129 -3.65 -25.46 15.73
C PRO A 129 -2.91 -25.40 14.37
N PRO A 130 -2.94 -26.47 13.57
CA PRO A 130 -2.38 -26.46 12.21
C PRO A 130 -2.91 -25.30 11.35
N HIS A 131 -4.09 -24.75 11.70
CA HIS A 131 -4.65 -23.54 11.10
C HIS A 131 -5.12 -22.56 12.18
N ALA A 132 -4.45 -21.41 12.32
CA ALA A 132 -4.88 -20.36 13.23
C ALA A 132 -6.24 -19.78 12.82
N VAL A 133 -7.19 -19.72 13.76
CA VAL A 133 -8.55 -19.23 13.52
C VAL A 133 -8.65 -17.76 13.94
N ILE A 134 -8.97 -16.90 12.98
CA ILE A 134 -9.23 -15.48 13.22
C ILE A 134 -10.70 -15.31 13.67
N PRO A 135 -10.98 -14.56 14.74
CA PRO A 135 -12.35 -14.38 15.22
C PRO A 135 -13.22 -13.63 14.20
N ALA A 136 -14.52 -13.94 14.20
CA ALA A 136 -15.49 -13.31 13.29
C ALA A 136 -15.53 -11.78 13.42
N SER A 137 -15.27 -11.26 14.62
CA SER A 137 -15.15 -9.82 14.92
C SER A 137 -14.09 -9.09 14.10
N LEU A 138 -13.07 -9.80 13.60
CA LEU A 138 -12.06 -9.29 12.68
C LEU A 138 -12.26 -9.81 11.26
N ALA A 139 -12.48 -11.12 11.10
CA ALA A 139 -12.51 -11.77 9.80
C ALA A 139 -13.64 -11.27 8.90
N VAL A 140 -14.85 -11.08 9.46
CA VAL A 140 -16.02 -10.63 8.70
C VAL A 140 -15.86 -9.19 8.20
N PRO A 141 -15.57 -8.18 9.05
CA PRO A 141 -15.37 -6.83 8.56
C PRO A 141 -14.14 -6.70 7.66
N LEU A 142 -13.02 -7.38 7.98
CA LEU A 142 -11.85 -7.35 7.11
C LEU A 142 -12.18 -7.87 5.72
N LEU A 143 -12.89 -9.00 5.60
CA LEU A 143 -13.31 -9.52 4.30
C LEU A 143 -14.23 -8.54 3.56
N ALA A 144 -15.15 -7.88 4.26
CA ALA A 144 -16.04 -6.89 3.67
C ALA A 144 -15.28 -5.66 3.15
N VAL A 145 -14.35 -5.10 3.92
CA VAL A 145 -13.52 -3.97 3.49
C VAL A 145 -12.61 -4.39 2.34
N SER A 146 -11.95 -5.54 2.46
CA SER A 146 -11.05 -6.09 1.44
C SER A 146 -11.73 -6.23 0.08
N ARG A 147 -12.97 -6.72 0.06
CA ARG A 147 -13.79 -6.77 -1.17
C ARG A 147 -14.16 -5.39 -1.70
N ALA A 148 -14.41 -4.43 -0.82
CA ALA A 148 -14.80 -3.07 -1.23
C ALA A 148 -13.65 -2.30 -1.89
N VAL A 149 -12.40 -2.60 -1.51
CA VAL A 149 -11.19 -1.96 -2.06
C VAL A 149 -10.41 -2.85 -3.04
N ASP A 150 -10.97 -4.01 -3.39
CA ASP A 150 -10.35 -5.01 -4.28
C ASP A 150 -8.93 -5.45 -3.87
N LEU A 151 -8.74 -5.71 -2.58
CA LEU A 151 -7.49 -6.21 -2.00
C LEU A 151 -7.72 -7.54 -1.26
N PRO A 152 -6.70 -8.40 -1.12
CA PRO A 152 -6.85 -9.65 -0.37
C PRO A 152 -7.01 -9.38 1.14
N PRO A 153 -7.73 -10.21 1.92
CA PRO A 153 -7.95 -10.03 3.37
C PRO A 153 -6.73 -10.44 4.22
N VAL A 154 -5.57 -9.93 3.82
CA VAL A 154 -4.28 -10.04 4.49
C VAL A 154 -3.56 -8.70 4.31
N MET A 155 -2.67 -8.37 5.23
CA MET A 155 -1.86 -7.16 5.17
C MET A 155 -1.01 -7.15 3.90
N THR A 156 -1.01 -6.02 3.20
CA THR A 156 -0.25 -5.77 1.98
C THR A 156 0.71 -4.62 2.20
N PHE A 157 1.59 -4.40 1.22
CA PHE A 157 2.47 -3.23 1.22
C PHE A 157 1.69 -1.91 1.31
N ALA A 158 0.53 -1.81 0.65
CA ALA A 158 -0.29 -0.60 0.68
C ALA A 158 -0.81 -0.29 2.10
N ASP A 159 -1.17 -1.32 2.87
CA ASP A 159 -1.69 -1.17 4.24
C ASP A 159 -0.62 -0.64 5.21
N CYS A 160 0.64 -1.02 5.02
CA CYS A 160 1.77 -0.62 5.87
C CYS A 160 2.45 0.68 5.41
N ASN A 161 2.25 1.08 4.16
CA ASN A 161 2.95 2.19 3.53
C ASN A 161 1.95 3.27 3.12
N PHE A 162 1.29 3.11 1.96
CA PHE A 162 0.44 4.14 1.33
C PHE A 162 -0.68 4.68 2.22
N TYR A 163 -1.21 3.86 3.13
CA TYR A 163 -2.31 4.26 4.01
C TYR A 163 -1.91 4.36 5.50
N ASN A 164 -0.61 4.22 5.80
CA ASN A 164 -0.09 4.17 7.17
C ASN A 164 0.72 5.42 7.54
N PHE A 165 0.31 6.59 7.04
CA PHE A 165 1.00 7.83 7.33
C PHE A 165 0.04 8.98 7.58
N ARG A 166 0.54 9.98 8.31
CA ARG A 166 -0.09 11.29 8.46
C ARG A 166 0.95 12.37 8.18
N LEU A 167 0.48 13.53 7.77
CA LEU A 167 1.35 14.70 7.59
C LEU A 167 1.48 15.45 8.92
N GLY A 168 2.66 16.01 9.18
CA GLY A 168 2.90 16.87 10.34
C GLY A 168 2.08 18.17 10.28
N ASP A 169 1.96 18.84 11.43
CA ASP A 169 1.11 20.03 11.60
C ASP A 169 1.72 21.33 11.05
N ALA A 170 2.90 21.25 10.43
CA ALA A 170 3.59 22.41 9.86
C ALA A 170 2.72 23.10 8.79
N LYS A 171 2.69 24.43 8.82
CA LYS A 171 2.04 25.23 7.78
C LYS A 171 2.86 25.14 6.50
N GLY A 172 2.20 24.87 5.38
CA GLY A 172 2.84 24.80 4.08
C GLY A 172 2.15 23.81 3.13
N PRO A 173 2.65 23.70 1.89
CA PRO A 173 2.21 22.68 0.94
C PRO A 173 2.39 21.27 1.48
N GLU A 174 1.46 20.36 1.18
CA GLU A 174 1.49 18.97 1.70
C GLU A 174 2.77 18.21 1.36
N HIS A 175 3.37 18.49 0.20
CA HIS A 175 4.61 17.86 -0.25
C HIS A 175 5.84 18.28 0.58
N GLU A 176 5.78 19.41 1.29
CA GLU A 176 6.84 19.90 2.17
C GLU A 176 6.67 19.42 3.61
N LYS A 177 5.48 18.92 3.97
CA LYS A 177 5.20 18.45 5.33
C LYS A 177 5.95 17.17 5.65
N GLU A 178 6.39 17.07 6.89
CA GLU A 178 6.97 15.85 7.46
C GLU A 178 5.96 14.70 7.36
N ILE A 179 6.44 13.51 6.98
CA ILE A 179 5.66 12.28 6.98
C ILE A 179 5.87 11.57 8.31
N LEU A 180 4.77 11.24 8.99
CA LEU A 180 4.77 10.50 10.24
C LEU A 180 4.03 9.18 10.06
N VAL A 181 4.69 8.07 10.38
CA VAL A 181 4.08 6.72 10.36
C VAL A 181 3.04 6.59 11.47
N GLN A 182 1.86 6.04 11.17
CA GLN A 182 0.74 5.96 12.13
C GLN A 182 0.78 4.70 13.00
N HIS A 183 0.92 3.53 12.38
CA HIS A 183 0.87 2.23 13.01
C HIS A 183 2.18 1.47 12.83
N THR A 184 2.60 0.82 13.90
CA THR A 184 3.79 -0.02 14.00
C THR A 184 3.48 -1.17 14.96
N PHE A 185 4.12 -2.32 14.75
CA PHE A 185 3.99 -3.50 15.60
C PHE A 185 4.89 -3.41 16.84
N SER A 186 6.17 -3.16 16.61
CA SER A 186 7.23 -3.14 17.62
C SER A 186 7.46 -1.77 18.26
N GLN A 187 7.00 -0.69 17.59
CA GLN A 187 7.26 0.70 17.98
C GLN A 187 8.76 1.05 18.08
N THR A 188 9.62 0.27 17.43
CA THR A 188 11.05 0.54 17.35
C THR A 188 11.33 1.59 16.28
N ALA A 189 12.45 2.30 16.45
CA ALA A 189 12.92 3.26 15.46
C ALA A 189 13.21 2.59 14.11
N ASP A 190 13.74 1.36 14.12
CA ASP A 190 14.05 0.60 12.91
C ASP A 190 12.79 0.29 12.10
N GLU A 191 11.71 -0.13 12.75
CA GLU A 191 10.43 -0.37 12.07
C GLU A 191 9.81 0.92 11.52
N MET A 192 9.86 2.01 12.30
CA MET A 192 9.39 3.32 11.82
C MET A 192 10.18 3.76 10.58
N GLN A 193 11.51 3.61 10.60
CA GLN A 193 12.37 3.96 9.48
C GLN A 193 12.13 3.05 8.27
N PHE A 194 11.82 1.77 8.49
CA PHE A 194 11.46 0.84 7.42
C PHE A 194 10.24 1.32 6.63
N TYR A 195 9.17 1.72 7.31
CA TYR A 195 7.99 2.29 6.65
C TYR A 195 8.26 3.68 6.07
N LEU A 196 8.93 4.56 6.82
CA LEU A 196 9.24 5.92 6.36
C LEU A 196 10.07 5.94 5.07
N SER A 197 11.03 5.04 4.94
CA SER A 197 11.86 4.94 3.74
C SER A 197 11.02 4.66 2.49
N GLY A 198 10.04 3.75 2.58
CA GLY A 198 9.10 3.46 1.50
C GLY A 198 8.24 4.67 1.12
N LEU A 199 7.75 5.42 2.12
CA LEU A 199 6.98 6.64 1.91
C LEU A 199 7.77 7.74 1.22
N LEU A 200 9.04 7.93 1.59
CA LEU A 200 9.91 8.95 0.99
C LEU A 200 10.27 8.61 -0.45
N ILE A 201 10.56 7.34 -0.74
CA ILE A 201 10.78 6.87 -2.12
C ILE A 201 9.55 7.12 -2.97
N GLU A 202 8.37 6.80 -2.45
CA GLU A 202 7.11 7.01 -3.17
C GLU A 202 6.84 8.49 -3.44
N ARG A 203 7.07 9.38 -2.44
CA ARG A 203 6.95 10.82 -2.60
C ARG A 203 7.84 11.38 -3.72
N GLU A 204 9.07 10.89 -3.82
CA GLU A 204 9.97 11.28 -4.92
C GLU A 204 9.58 10.63 -6.26
N GLY A 205 9.04 9.41 -6.22
CA GLY A 205 8.58 8.65 -7.39
C GLY A 205 7.50 9.36 -8.21
N VAL A 206 6.68 10.21 -7.58
CA VAL A 206 5.66 11.03 -8.27
C VAL A 206 6.27 11.83 -9.43
N ARG A 207 7.46 12.40 -9.24
CA ARG A 207 8.16 13.16 -10.29
C ARG A 207 8.49 12.29 -11.49
N SER A 208 8.98 11.08 -11.26
CA SER A 208 9.30 10.13 -12.31
C SER A 208 8.05 9.68 -13.08
N VAL A 209 6.96 9.40 -12.37
CA VAL A 209 5.68 8.98 -12.98
C VAL A 209 5.09 10.08 -13.87
N ARG A 210 5.16 11.34 -13.44
CA ARG A 210 4.76 12.49 -14.28
C ARG A 210 5.59 12.60 -15.55
N VAL A 211 6.93 12.55 -15.44
CA VAL A 211 7.82 12.63 -16.61
C VAL A 211 7.55 11.47 -17.59
N MET A 212 7.31 10.25 -17.08
CA MET A 212 6.93 9.12 -17.93
C MET A 212 5.61 9.37 -18.67
N SER A 213 4.60 9.93 -17.99
CA SER A 213 3.32 10.30 -18.62
C SER A 213 3.50 11.34 -19.72
N ASP A 214 4.24 12.41 -19.44
CA ASP A 214 4.51 13.48 -20.39
C ASP A 214 5.22 12.97 -21.64
N LEU A 215 6.21 12.09 -21.46
CA LEU A 215 6.93 11.44 -22.56
C LEU A 215 5.98 10.59 -23.42
N VAL A 216 5.16 9.74 -22.80
CA VAL A 216 4.19 8.89 -23.52
C VAL A 216 3.19 9.75 -24.30
N GLN A 217 2.66 10.80 -23.68
CA GLN A 217 1.73 11.72 -24.34
C GLN A 217 2.39 12.48 -25.50
N HIS A 218 3.65 12.89 -25.34
CA HIS A 218 4.42 13.54 -26.41
C HIS A 218 4.61 12.60 -27.60
N PHE A 219 5.03 11.35 -27.37
CA PHE A 219 5.19 10.36 -28.44
C PHE A 219 3.87 10.02 -29.15
N ALA A 220 2.76 9.98 -28.42
CA ALA A 220 1.43 9.74 -28.98
C ALA A 220 0.98 10.89 -29.90
N LYS A 221 1.28 12.15 -29.55
CA LYS A 221 0.94 13.34 -30.36
C LYS A 221 1.84 13.50 -31.59
N ASP A 222 3.12 13.15 -31.48
CA ASP A 222 4.12 13.31 -32.55
C ASP A 222 4.19 12.11 -33.54
N GLY A 223 3.35 11.09 -33.36
CA GLY A 223 3.23 9.95 -34.29
C GLY A 223 4.50 9.09 -34.44
N GLY A 224 5.40 9.09 -33.44
CA GLY A 224 6.67 8.35 -33.51
C GLY A 224 7.63 8.80 -34.62
N ALA A 225 7.36 9.90 -35.31
CA ALA A 225 8.06 10.28 -36.55
C ALA A 225 9.49 10.80 -36.31
N ARG A 226 9.83 11.24 -35.10
CA ARG A 226 11.12 11.90 -34.79
C ARG A 226 12.25 10.97 -34.34
N PHE A 227 11.97 9.69 -34.07
CA PHE A 227 12.99 8.72 -33.67
C PHE A 227 13.31 7.70 -34.78
N ARG A 228 13.44 8.16 -36.04
CA ARG A 228 14.17 7.40 -37.06
C ARG A 228 15.63 7.82 -37.05
N ARG A 229 16.47 6.98 -36.43
CA ARG A 229 17.94 6.92 -36.53
C ARG A 229 18.67 8.25 -36.32
N THR A 230 19.04 8.54 -35.08
CA THR A 230 20.44 8.92 -34.86
C THR A 230 21.27 7.67 -35.12
N SER A 231 21.80 7.54 -36.34
CA SER A 231 22.81 6.52 -36.60
C SER A 231 23.95 6.75 -35.61
N TYR A 232 24.31 5.71 -34.87
CA TYR A 232 25.58 5.64 -34.18
C TYR A 232 26.66 5.88 -35.26
N ARG A 233 27.18 7.12 -35.35
CA ARG A 233 28.36 7.39 -36.17
C ARG A 233 29.47 6.63 -35.48
N SER A 234 29.90 5.52 -36.09
CA SER A 234 31.13 4.86 -35.69
C SER A 234 32.23 5.91 -35.69
N CYS A 235 32.92 5.99 -34.55
CA CYS A 235 34.21 6.64 -34.48
C CYS A 235 35.16 5.76 -35.30
N GLU A 236 35.27 6.04 -36.60
CA GLU A 236 36.33 5.52 -37.44
C GLU A 236 37.41 6.60 -37.56
N ARG A 237 38.48 6.35 -36.79
CA ARG A 237 39.89 6.75 -36.92
C ARG A 237 40.23 8.08 -37.61
#